data_AF-A0A968U8M8-F1
#
_entry.id   AF-A0A968U8M8-F1
#
_cell.length_a   1.000
_cell.length_b   1.000
_cell.length_c   1.000
_cell.angle_alpha   90.00
_cell.angle_beta   90.00
_cell.angle_gamma   90.00
#
_symmetry.space_group_name_H-M   'P 1'
#
loop_
_entity.id
_entity.type
_entity.pdbx_description
1 polymer ?
#
loop_
_entity_poly.entity_id
_entity_poly.type
_entity_poly.pdbx_seq_one_letter_code
_entity_poly.pdbx_strand_id
1 'polypeptide(L)'
;ILEALVEKLEVDIPASLIDQETSFMIQQQAMYLQRSAEGAKLVKQLFTKEFIGEMRRMNEPEAIARIKRTLALAEVAKLENLEAAKEEVDKRSAEILQSLTEEEVDPARLNQVVMDEIVTEKAIEFLKQNAQIEFLPEGIASTRTRS
;
A
#
# COMPACT_ATOMS: atom_id res chain seq x y z
N ILE A 1 -8.38 -12.24 -1.80
CA ILE A 1 -9.13 -11.59 -0.69
C ILE A 1 -9.24 -10.07 -0.92
N LEU A 2 -8.13 -9.33 -0.98
CA LEU A 2 -8.18 -7.87 -1.16
C LEU A 2 -8.82 -7.42 -2.49
N GLU A 3 -8.57 -8.11 -3.59
CA GLU A 3 -9.21 -7.80 -4.87
C GLU A 3 -10.73 -7.96 -4.80
N ALA A 4 -11.21 -9.09 -4.26
CA ALA A 4 -12.64 -9.34 -4.04
C ALA A 4 -13.28 -8.33 -3.07
N LEU A 5 -12.52 -7.80 -2.11
CA LEU A 5 -12.98 -6.73 -1.21
C LEU A 5 -13.12 -5.41 -1.97
N VAL A 6 -12.15 -5.07 -2.81
CA VAL A 6 -12.15 -3.86 -3.65
C VAL A 6 -13.25 -3.90 -4.70
N GLU A 7 -13.56 -5.07 -5.28
CA GLU A 7 -14.67 -5.23 -6.25
C GLU A 7 -16.04 -4.88 -5.69
N LYS A 8 -16.24 -5.09 -4.38
CA LYS A 8 -17.49 -4.75 -3.67
C LYS A 8 -17.55 -3.30 -3.20
N LEU A 9 -16.44 -2.56 -3.29
CA LEU A 9 -16.34 -1.18 -2.83
C LEU A 9 -16.73 -0.23 -3.97
N GLU A 10 -17.94 0.31 -3.89
CA GLU A 10 -18.37 1.43 -4.72
C GLU A 10 -17.92 2.74 -4.07
N VAL A 11 -16.79 3.27 -4.52
CA VAL A 11 -16.26 4.55 -4.07
C VAL A 11 -15.87 5.43 -5.25
N ASP A 12 -16.32 6.68 -5.20
CA ASP A 12 -15.87 7.71 -6.13
C ASP A 12 -14.56 8.31 -5.61
N ILE A 13 -13.49 8.17 -6.40
CA ILE A 13 -12.15 8.60 -6.02
C ILE A 13 -11.87 9.93 -6.72
N PRO A 14 -11.65 11.03 -5.98
CA PRO A 14 -11.38 12.32 -6.59
C PRO A 14 -10.03 12.29 -7.32
N ALA A 15 -9.99 12.91 -8.50
CA ALA A 15 -8.78 12.98 -9.34
C ALA A 15 -7.55 13.52 -8.59
N SER A 16 -7.74 14.49 -7.69
CA SER A 16 -6.65 15.03 -6.87
C SER A 16 -6.02 13.98 -5.95
N LEU A 17 -6.78 13.00 -5.47
CA LEU A 17 -6.26 11.92 -4.63
C LEU A 17 -5.48 10.91 -5.49
N ILE A 18 -5.97 10.62 -6.70
CA ILE A 18 -5.25 9.78 -7.67
C ILE A 18 -3.91 10.44 -8.03
N ASP A 19 -3.90 11.75 -8.27
CA ASP A 19 -2.69 12.53 -8.57
C ASP A 19 -1.69 12.50 -7.42
N GLN A 20 -2.17 12.62 -6.18
CA GLN A 20 -1.34 12.55 -4.98
C GLN A 20 -0.70 11.16 -4.82
N GLU A 21 -1.49 10.09 -4.90
CA GLU A 21 -1.00 8.72 -4.78
C GLU A 21 -0.01 8.39 -5.91
N THR A 22 -0.33 8.77 -7.15
CA THR A 22 0.57 8.58 -8.30
C THR A 22 1.90 9.32 -8.09
N SER A 23 1.84 10.56 -7.58
CA SER A 23 3.06 11.33 -7.27
C SER A 23 3.90 10.65 -6.20
N PHE A 24 3.25 10.17 -5.13
CA PHE A 24 3.91 9.47 -4.04
C PHE A 24 4.58 8.17 -4.53
N MET A 25 3.90 7.40 -5.37
CA MET A 25 4.47 6.18 -5.98
C MET A 25 5.71 6.48 -6.84
N ILE A 26 5.68 7.54 -7.63
CA ILE A 26 6.82 7.93 -8.48
C ILE A 26 7.99 8.40 -7.60
N GLN A 27 7.71 9.17 -6.54
CA GLN A 27 8.73 9.61 -5.58
C GLN A 27 9.40 8.43 -4.88
N GLN A 28 8.63 7.44 -4.42
CA GLN A 28 9.19 6.24 -3.81
C GLN A 28 10.09 5.45 -4.77
N GLN A 29 9.67 5.30 -6.04
CA GLN A 29 10.49 4.66 -7.06
C GLN A 29 11.81 5.43 -7.30
N ALA A 30 11.74 6.77 -7.34
CA ALA A 30 12.93 7.61 -7.45
C ALA A 30 13.87 7.43 -6.26
N MET A 31 13.34 7.45 -5.03
CA MET A 31 14.12 7.26 -3.81
C MET A 31 14.79 5.89 -3.77
N TYR A 32 14.09 4.84 -4.20
CA TYR A 32 14.66 3.49 -4.29
C TYR A 32 15.84 3.45 -5.28
N LEU A 33 15.69 4.01 -6.48
CA LEU A 33 16.75 4.07 -7.48
C LEU A 33 17.94 4.91 -7.02
N GLN A 34 17.71 5.98 -6.26
CA GLN A 34 18.76 6.84 -5.74
C GLN A 34 19.66 6.18 -4.69
N ARG A 35 19.31 4.98 -4.18
CA ARG A 35 20.13 4.23 -3.21
C ARG A 35 21.45 3.73 -3.80
N SER A 36 21.57 3.62 -5.12
CA SER A 36 22.83 3.29 -5.81
C SER A 36 23.34 4.47 -6.64
N ALA A 37 24.65 4.54 -6.84
CA ALA A 37 25.27 5.61 -7.63
C ALA A 37 24.81 5.58 -9.10
N GLU A 38 24.66 4.38 -9.67
CA GLU A 38 24.16 4.16 -11.03
C GLU A 38 22.69 4.56 -11.15
N GLY A 39 21.86 4.18 -10.17
CA GLY A 39 20.45 4.52 -10.15
C GLY A 39 20.20 6.01 -9.90
N ALA A 40 21.01 6.66 -9.06
CA ALA A 40 20.96 8.11 -8.89
C ALA A 40 21.30 8.88 -10.18
N LYS A 41 22.28 8.38 -10.96
CA LYS A 41 22.60 8.93 -12.29
C LYS A 41 21.45 8.70 -13.27
N LEU A 42 20.87 7.50 -13.26
CA LEU A 42 19.72 7.17 -14.10
C LEU A 42 18.53 8.08 -13.83
N VAL A 43 18.20 8.33 -12.55
CA VAL A 43 17.13 9.25 -12.16
C VAL A 43 17.39 10.66 -12.71
N LYS A 44 18.60 11.18 -12.56
CA LYS A 44 18.97 12.50 -13.11
C LYS A 44 18.85 12.58 -14.64
N GLN A 45 19.06 11.47 -15.35
CA GLN A 45 19.00 11.41 -16.81
C GLN A 45 17.58 11.19 -17.36
N LEU A 46 16.77 10.38 -16.67
CA LEU A 46 15.47 9.94 -17.16
C LEU A 46 14.28 10.71 -16.59
N PHE A 47 14.38 11.32 -15.40
CA PHE A 47 13.25 12.02 -14.77
C PHE A 47 13.03 13.43 -15.36
N THR A 48 12.82 13.48 -16.67
CA THR A 48 12.33 14.68 -17.38
C THR A 48 10.84 14.85 -17.15
N LYS A 49 10.29 16.04 -17.48
CA LYS A 49 8.85 16.31 -17.33
C LYS A 49 7.99 15.37 -18.17
N GLU A 50 8.45 15.06 -19.37
CA GLU A 50 7.75 14.19 -20.33
C GLU A 50 7.69 12.76 -19.81
N PHE A 51 8.82 12.23 -19.32
CA PHE A 51 8.89 10.88 -18.75
C PHE A 51 8.06 10.76 -17.47
N ILE A 52 8.09 11.77 -16.59
CA ILE A 52 7.22 11.80 -15.41
C ILE A 52 5.74 11.76 -15.83
N GLY A 53 5.37 12.47 -16.90
CA GLY A 53 4.00 12.42 -17.44
C GLY A 53 3.60 11.04 -17.94
N GLU A 54 4.52 10.29 -18.56
CA GLU A 54 4.30 8.90 -18.96
C GLU A 54 4.19 7.97 -17.75
N MET A 55 5.10 8.10 -16.79
CA MET A 55 5.03 7.35 -15.53
C MET A 55 3.71 7.59 -14.82
N ARG A 56 3.18 8.81 -14.80
CA ARG A 56 1.87 9.10 -14.22
C ARG A 56 0.77 8.27 -14.87
N ARG A 57 0.66 8.32 -16.21
CA ARG A 57 -0.35 7.53 -16.95
C ARG A 57 -0.21 6.03 -16.71
N MET A 58 1.02 5.53 -16.62
CA MET A 58 1.28 4.11 -16.37
C MET A 58 0.97 3.67 -14.94
N ASN A 59 1.22 4.54 -13.96
CA ASN A 59 1.01 4.23 -12.54
C ASN A 59 -0.42 4.52 -12.07
N GLU A 60 -1.19 5.31 -12.81
CA GLU A 60 -2.56 5.71 -12.45
C GLU A 60 -3.49 4.52 -12.11
N PRO A 61 -3.54 3.41 -12.88
CA PRO A 61 -4.38 2.26 -12.53
C PRO A 61 -3.99 1.61 -11.20
N GLU A 62 -2.68 1.51 -10.91
CA GLU A 62 -2.20 0.95 -9.65
C GLU A 62 -2.42 1.93 -8.49
N ALA A 63 -2.31 3.24 -8.72
CA ALA A 63 -2.64 4.25 -7.71
C ALA A 63 -4.12 4.15 -7.30
N ILE A 64 -5.03 4.01 -8.27
CA ILE A 64 -6.45 3.77 -8.01
C ILE A 64 -6.64 2.47 -7.21
N ALA A 65 -5.97 1.39 -7.61
CA ALA A 65 -6.07 0.11 -6.90
C ALA A 65 -5.57 0.23 -5.45
N ARG A 66 -4.46 0.93 -5.20
CA ARG A 66 -3.93 1.19 -3.85
C ARG A 66 -4.89 2.00 -3.00
N ILE A 67 -5.42 3.10 -3.53
CA ILE A 67 -6.43 3.92 -2.82
C ILE A 67 -7.62 3.06 -2.44
N LYS A 68 -8.17 2.27 -3.37
CA LYS A 68 -9.29 1.38 -3.09
C LYS A 68 -8.97 0.35 -2.01
N ARG A 69 -7.78 -0.28 -2.04
CA ARG A 69 -7.35 -1.23 -1.02
C ARG A 69 -7.27 -0.57 0.36
N THR A 70 -6.69 0.63 0.44
CA THR A 70 -6.59 1.39 1.69
C THR A 70 -7.97 1.75 2.24
N LEU A 71 -8.87 2.27 1.39
CA LEU A 71 -10.24 2.61 1.79
C LEU A 71 -11.03 1.38 2.23
N ALA A 72 -10.87 0.27 1.50
CA ALA A 72 -11.52 -0.99 1.84
C ALA A 72 -11.07 -1.51 3.21
N LEU A 73 -9.77 -1.48 3.50
CA LEU A 73 -9.23 -1.90 4.79
C LEU A 73 -9.65 -0.97 5.92
N ALA A 74 -9.68 0.34 5.67
CA ALA A 74 -10.17 1.32 6.65
C ALA A 74 -11.65 1.09 6.97
N GLU A 75 -12.49 0.77 5.98
CA GLU A 75 -13.90 0.47 6.21
C GLU A 75 -14.08 -0.84 6.99
N VAL A 76 -13.29 -1.88 6.69
CA VAL A 76 -13.28 -3.12 7.49
C VAL A 76 -12.89 -2.83 8.95
N ALA A 77 -11.82 -2.08 9.16
CA ALA A 77 -11.40 -1.69 10.51
C ALA A 77 -12.50 -0.95 11.27
N LYS A 78 -13.20 -0.04 10.61
CA LYS A 78 -14.31 0.71 11.21
C LYS A 78 -15.51 -0.18 11.54
N LEU A 79 -15.94 -1.04 10.62
CA LEU A 79 -17.10 -1.92 10.80
C LEU A 79 -16.89 -2.92 11.93
N GLU A 80 -15.67 -3.43 12.05
CA GLU A 80 -15.28 -4.44 13.05
C GLU A 80 -14.67 -3.83 14.32
N ASN A 81 -14.66 -2.49 14.41
CA ASN A 81 -14.13 -1.73 15.54
C ASN A 81 -12.68 -2.11 15.91
N LEU A 82 -11.83 -2.24 14.89
CA LEU A 82 -10.42 -2.57 15.02
C LEU A 82 -9.63 -1.28 15.31
N GLU A 83 -9.10 -1.21 16.52
CA GLU A 83 -8.29 -0.09 16.99
C GLU A 83 -6.88 -0.57 17.37
N ALA A 84 -5.88 0.30 17.23
CA ALA A 84 -4.56 0.05 17.80
C ALA A 84 -4.59 0.38 19.30
N ALA A 85 -4.21 -0.57 20.15
CA ALA A 85 -4.07 -0.26 21.57
C ALA A 85 -2.86 0.64 21.78
N LYS A 86 -2.97 1.55 22.75
CA LYS A 86 -1.90 2.51 23.06
C LYS A 86 -0.58 1.79 23.35
N GLU A 87 -0.63 0.69 24.10
CA GLU A 87 0.55 -0.10 24.45
C GLU A 87 1.24 -0.71 23.21
N GLU A 88 0.48 -1.11 22.20
CA GLU A 88 1.03 -1.63 20.94
C GLU A 88 1.74 -0.54 20.14
N VAL A 89 1.12 0.65 20.07
CA VAL A 89 1.69 1.82 19.39
C VAL A 89 2.96 2.28 20.09
N ASP A 90 2.93 2.43 21.42
CA ASP A 90 4.07 2.89 22.21
C ASP A 90 5.25 1.92 22.07
N LYS A 91 4.98 0.61 22.15
CA LYS A 91 6.01 -0.43 22.00
C LYS A 91 6.67 -0.38 20.62
N ARG A 92 5.88 -0.40 19.54
CA ARG A 92 6.42 -0.44 18.17
C ARG A 92 7.11 0.87 17.79
N SER A 93 6.60 2.00 18.25
CA SER A 93 7.25 3.31 18.06
C SER A 93 8.60 3.36 18.76
N ALA A 94 8.71 2.81 19.98
CA ALA A 94 9.99 2.71 20.68
C ALA A 94 11.00 1.79 19.96
N GLU A 95 10.55 0.65 19.41
CA GLU A 95 11.39 -0.25 18.61
C GLU A 95 11.92 0.44 17.35
N ILE A 96 11.07 1.21 16.65
CA ILE A 96 11.49 1.98 15.47
C ILE A 96 12.52 3.04 15.87
N LEU A 97 12.26 3.83 16.92
CA LEU A 97 13.19 4.87 17.38
C LEU A 97 14.55 4.30 17.79
N GLN A 98 14.61 3.10 18.38
CA GLN A 98 15.88 2.44 18.71
C GLN A 98 16.68 2.03 17.48
N SER A 99 16.01 1.76 16.36
CA SER A 99 16.67 1.41 15.08
C SER A 99 17.18 2.63 14.31
N LEU A 100 16.69 3.83 14.65
CA LEU A 100 17.07 5.08 14.02
C LEU A 100 18.17 5.75 14.86
N THR A 101 19.42 5.61 14.42
CA THR A 101 20.57 6.08 15.20
C THR A 101 20.76 7.61 15.18
N GLU A 102 20.22 8.34 14.21
CA GLU A 102 20.54 9.77 14.00
C GLU A 102 19.42 10.64 13.38
N GLU A 103 18.19 10.15 13.20
CA GLU A 103 17.11 10.94 12.58
C GLU A 103 16.26 11.69 13.62
N GLU A 104 16.05 12.99 13.43
CA GLU A 104 15.00 13.74 14.11
C GLU A 104 13.63 13.29 13.58
N VAL A 105 13.02 12.34 14.28
CA VAL A 105 11.66 11.89 13.99
C VAL A 105 10.67 12.67 14.82
N ASP A 106 9.64 13.23 14.17
CA ASP A 106 8.47 13.79 14.86
C ASP A 106 7.68 12.65 15.54
N PRO A 107 7.65 12.59 16.89
CA PRO A 107 6.99 11.50 17.61
C PRO A 107 5.50 11.41 17.33
N ALA A 108 4.82 12.55 17.10
CA ALA A 108 3.39 12.55 16.80
C ALA A 108 3.12 11.91 15.43
N ARG A 109 3.97 12.23 14.45
CA ARG A 109 3.89 11.63 13.12
C ARG A 109 4.23 10.14 13.14
N LEU A 110 5.25 9.74 13.90
CA LEU A 110 5.60 8.32 14.05
C LEU A 110 4.45 7.52 14.66
N ASN A 111 3.88 8.00 15.77
CA ASN A 111 2.77 7.32 16.44
C ASN A 111 1.56 7.16 15.51
N GLN A 112 1.24 8.19 14.72
CA GLN A 112 0.15 8.11 13.74
C GLN A 112 0.40 7.03 12.68
N VAL A 113 1.60 7.00 12.10
CA VAL A 113 1.97 5.98 11.11
C VAL A 113 1.91 4.57 11.70
N VAL A 114 2.44 4.39 12.91
CA VAL A 114 2.41 3.09 13.61
C VAL A 114 0.98 2.67 13.93
N MET A 115 0.13 3.61 14.36
CA MET A 115 -1.28 3.33 14.62
C MET A 115 -1.99 2.87 13.34
N ASP A 116 -1.82 3.58 12.24
CA ASP A 116 -2.44 3.24 10.95
C ASP A 116 -1.95 1.87 10.43
N GLU A 117 -0.66 1.55 10.61
CA GLU A 117 -0.10 0.23 10.29
C GLU A 117 -0.74 -0.88 11.12
N ILE A 118 -0.85 -0.71 12.45
CA ILE A 118 -1.43 -1.73 13.34
C ILE A 118 -2.89 -1.99 13.01
N VAL A 119 -3.68 -0.93 12.75
CA VAL A 119 -5.09 -1.08 12.35
C VAL A 119 -5.19 -1.82 11.02
N THR A 120 -4.33 -1.49 10.06
CA THR A 120 -4.28 -2.16 8.75
C THR A 120 -3.95 -3.64 8.89
N GLU A 121 -2.95 -3.98 9.71
CA GLU A 121 -2.56 -5.36 9.99
C GLU A 121 -3.70 -6.16 10.62
N LYS A 122 -4.40 -5.57 11.61
CA LYS A 122 -5.58 -6.19 12.24
C LYS A 122 -6.71 -6.42 11.24
N ALA A 123 -6.99 -5.47 10.35
CA ALA A 123 -8.01 -5.62 9.32
C ALA A 123 -7.67 -6.75 8.34
N ILE A 124 -6.41 -6.85 7.90
CA ILE A 124 -5.95 -7.94 7.05
C ILE A 124 -6.09 -9.29 7.75
N GLU A 125 -5.71 -9.37 9.02
CA GLU A 125 -5.79 -10.61 9.80
C GLU A 125 -7.25 -11.04 10.02
N PHE A 126 -8.13 -10.10 10.35
CA PHE A 126 -9.57 -10.35 10.43
C PHE A 126 -10.10 -10.92 9.12
N LEU A 127 -9.75 -10.31 7.98
CA LEU A 127 -10.18 -10.80 6.67
C LEU A 127 -9.67 -12.21 6.38
N LYS A 128 -8.45 -12.57 6.77
CA LYS A 128 -7.92 -13.93 6.58
C LYS A 128 -8.67 -14.96 7.42
N GLN A 129 -9.00 -14.62 8.66
CA GLN A 129 -9.70 -15.53 9.59
C GLN A 129 -11.16 -15.74 9.21
N ASN A 130 -11.80 -14.73 8.62
CA ASN A 130 -13.23 -14.75 8.29
C ASN A 130 -13.53 -15.01 6.81
N ALA A 131 -12.53 -14.94 5.92
CA ALA A 131 -12.69 -15.32 4.53
C ALA A 131 -12.83 -16.85 4.41
N GLN A 132 -13.89 -17.30 3.73
CA GLN A 132 -13.94 -18.67 3.24
C GLN A 132 -12.90 -18.83 2.12
N ILE A 133 -11.79 -19.48 2.43
CA ILE A 133 -10.76 -19.82 1.45
C ILE A 133 -11.22 -21.10 0.74
N GLU A 134 -11.88 -20.95 -0.40
CA GLU A 134 -12.08 -22.06 -1.32
C GLU A 134 -10.80 -22.24 -2.13
N PHE A 135 -10.03 -23.28 -1.80
CA PHE A 135 -8.85 -23.67 -2.57
C PHE A 135 -9.35 -24.17 -3.93
N LEU A 136 -9.20 -23.37 -4.99
CA LEU A 136 -9.31 -23.89 -6.35
C LEU A 136 -8.07 -24.74 -6.60
N PRO A 137 -8.20 -26.08 -6.76
CA PRO A 137 -7.05 -26.90 -7.13
C PRO A 137 -6.51 -26.38 -8.47
N GLU A 138 -5.24 -25.98 -8.50
CA GLU A 138 -4.51 -25.65 -9.72
C GLU A 138 -4.48 -26.89 -10.62
N GLY A 139 -5.47 -27.02 -11.50
CA GLY A 139 -5.60 -28.25 -12.28
C GLY A 139 -6.65 -28.27 -13.38
N ILE A 140 -7.21 -27.12 -13.79
CA ILE A 140 -8.17 -27.07 -14.93
C ILE A 140 -7.80 -26.05 -15.99
N ALA A 141 -6.52 -25.68 -16.09
CA ALA A 141 -5.98 -25.09 -17.32
C ALA A 141 -5.81 -26.20 -18.38
N SER A 142 -6.89 -26.47 -19.10
CA SER A 142 -6.94 -27.06 -20.45
C SER A 142 -6.24 -28.40 -20.69
N THR A 143 -6.83 -29.50 -20.20
CA THR A 143 -6.91 -30.73 -21.00
C THR A 143 -8.23 -30.74 -21.77
N ARG A 144 -8.30 -30.01 -22.88
CA ARG A 144 -9.28 -30.31 -23.92
C ARG A 144 -8.63 -31.19 -24.97
N THR A 145 -8.77 -32.47 -24.73
CA THR A 145 -8.42 -33.60 -25.60
C THR A 145 -9.00 -33.43 -27.00
N ARG A 146 -8.18 -33.84 -27.97
CA ARG A 146 -8.51 -34.16 -29.37
C ARG A 146 -9.91 -34.77 -29.56
N SER A 147 -10.60 -34.33 -30.60
CA SER A 147 -11.25 -35.22 -31.58
C SER A 147 -11.29 -34.54 -32.93
#